data_AF-A0A7Y3HWL2-F1
#
_entry.id   AF-A0A7Y3HWL2-F1
#
_cell.length_a   1.000
_cell.length_b   1.000
_cell.length_c   1.000
_cell.angle_alpha   90.00
_cell.angle_beta   90.00
_cell.angle_gamma   90.00
#
_symmetry.space_group_name_H-M   'P 1'
#
loop_
_entity.id
_entity.type
_entity.pdbx_description
1 polymer ?
#
loop_
_entity_poly.entity_id
_entity_poly.type
_entity_poly.pdbx_seq_one_letter_code
_entity_poly.pdbx_strand_id
1 'polypeptide(L)'
;MGDKKKDSTGIKKRNGTIRDSRFNRLLLENPFRIDDRSSWDHLAYIASYLEKLNYFNLENRIEGDWKKLVTRDSLIYMATIINEPTDDLAKLIKEFDHKHVQDEDDAKEKIIDSLAKWWDRIQEWANKLYTIKENDLADKILSSPIERIKFKRDFIDEDGDGKLDIEKLKETAKSNSESAEILDAILHDFQKAIAHIKETTKRYFEARFLDNDSHLPQNAMYITFVLLYLRIVDKLNNVSQRHLDFYYEDILRQETKRGTKSRSILNFTLQPIVNQSVIPKGTLLSAGKILD
;
A
#
# COMPACT_ATOMS: atom_id res chain seq x y z
N MET A 1 28.02 48.17 43.42
CA MET A 1 28.38 48.42 42.01
C MET A 1 28.37 47.09 41.30
N GLY A 2 27.33 46.66 40.56
CA GLY A 2 26.46 47.43 39.70
C GLY A 2 27.13 47.60 38.34
N ASP A 3 27.08 46.56 37.48
CA ASP A 3 26.97 46.83 36.06
C ASP A 3 26.22 45.73 35.28
N LYS A 4 25.47 46.18 34.29
CA LYS A 4 24.27 45.56 33.73
C LYS A 4 24.55 44.60 32.57
N LYS A 5 23.66 43.62 32.43
CA LYS A 5 23.32 42.88 31.19
C LYS A 5 23.26 43.79 29.95
N LYS A 6 23.74 43.27 28.81
CA LYS A 6 23.22 43.35 27.41
C LYS A 6 24.37 42.98 26.45
N ASP A 7 24.23 42.26 25.34
CA ASP A 7 23.07 41.80 24.59
C ASP A 7 23.42 40.47 23.92
N SER A 8 22.50 39.52 24.01
CA SER A 8 22.41 38.36 23.14
C SER A 8 22.32 38.82 21.69
N THR A 9 23.30 38.45 20.85
CA THR A 9 23.15 38.50 19.39
C THR A 9 22.13 37.45 18.98
N GLY A 10 20.86 37.81 19.12
CA GLY A 10 19.74 37.09 18.54
C GLY A 10 19.89 37.13 17.03
N ILE A 11 20.42 36.03 16.47
CA ILE A 11 20.25 35.73 15.05
C ILE A 11 18.74 35.65 14.84
N LYS A 12 18.14 36.73 14.33
CA LYS A 12 16.74 36.74 13.88
C LYS A 12 16.59 35.55 12.93
N LYS A 13 15.85 34.52 13.33
CA LYS A 13 15.37 33.45 12.44
C LYS A 13 14.73 34.16 11.25
N ARG A 14 15.39 34.09 10.08
CA ARG A 14 14.83 34.59 8.83
C ARG A 14 13.64 33.68 8.50
N ASN A 15 12.43 34.21 8.55
CA ASN A 15 11.20 33.53 8.11
C ASN A 15 11.13 33.41 6.57
N GLY A 16 12.27 33.30 5.89
CA GLY A 16 12.33 33.10 4.45
C GLY A 16 12.33 31.62 4.12
N THR A 17 11.48 31.22 3.18
CA THR A 17 11.61 29.90 2.55
C THR A 17 12.87 29.89 1.68
N ILE A 18 13.64 28.80 1.78
CA ILE A 18 14.78 28.52 0.89
C ILE A 18 14.23 28.51 -0.56
N ARG A 19 15.00 29.02 -1.53
CA ARG A 19 14.56 29.12 -2.92
C ARG A 19 14.06 27.79 -3.48
N ASP A 20 14.72 26.69 -3.10
CA ASP A 20 14.35 25.34 -3.51
C ASP A 20 13.00 24.89 -2.90
N SER A 21 12.63 25.43 -1.74
CA SER A 21 11.35 25.18 -1.08
C SER A 21 10.18 25.98 -1.68
N ARG A 22 10.41 26.83 -2.69
CA ARG A 22 9.35 27.57 -3.40
C ARG A 22 8.75 26.80 -4.57
N PHE A 23 9.39 25.72 -4.98
CA PHE A 23 8.94 24.90 -6.09
C PHE A 23 7.92 23.89 -5.57
N ASN A 24 6.63 24.14 -5.81
CA ASN A 24 5.60 23.17 -5.48
C ASN A 24 5.53 22.11 -6.60
N ARG A 25 6.22 20.99 -6.38
CA ARG A 25 6.26 19.87 -7.32
C ARG A 25 4.87 19.34 -7.67
N LEU A 26 3.92 19.42 -6.74
CA LEU A 26 2.52 18.99 -6.92
C LEU A 26 1.74 19.83 -7.94
N LEU A 27 2.24 21.02 -8.30
CA LEU A 27 1.64 21.84 -9.36
C LEU A 27 2.12 21.45 -10.76
N LEU A 28 3.22 20.69 -10.86
CA LEU A 28 3.83 20.31 -12.13
C LEU A 28 3.61 18.83 -12.46
N GLU A 29 3.76 17.98 -11.45
CA GLU A 29 3.36 16.59 -11.52
C GLU A 29 2.05 16.50 -10.74
N ASN A 30 0.94 16.18 -11.41
CA ASN A 30 -0.33 15.96 -10.71
C ASN A 30 -0.39 14.51 -10.20
N PRO A 31 -0.13 14.24 -8.90
CA PRO A 31 -0.26 12.88 -8.38
C PRO A 31 -1.73 12.45 -8.24
N PHE A 32 -2.68 13.37 -8.42
CA PHE A 32 -4.10 13.07 -8.25
C PHE A 32 -4.62 12.21 -9.40
N ARG A 33 -4.98 10.98 -9.05
CA ARG A 33 -5.68 10.03 -9.90
C ARG A 33 -7.17 10.09 -9.58
N ILE A 34 -7.99 10.23 -10.62
CA ILE A 34 -9.46 10.22 -10.50
C ILE A 34 -9.93 8.85 -10.01
N ASP A 35 -9.30 7.79 -10.50
CA ASP A 35 -9.52 6.42 -10.07
C ASP A 35 -8.18 5.75 -9.75
N ASP A 36 -7.94 5.51 -8.46
CA ASP A 36 -6.71 4.92 -7.94
C ASP A 36 -6.86 3.42 -7.62
N ARG A 37 -7.98 2.80 -8.01
CA ARG A 37 -8.21 1.38 -7.77
C ARG A 37 -7.33 0.52 -8.66
N SER A 38 -6.73 -0.49 -8.06
CA SER A 38 -5.87 -1.48 -8.71
C SER A 38 -6.65 -2.60 -9.39
N SER A 39 -5.96 -3.50 -10.11
CA SER A 39 -6.59 -4.69 -10.70
C SER A 39 -7.26 -5.60 -9.65
N TRP A 40 -6.61 -5.83 -8.50
CA TRP A 40 -7.19 -6.64 -7.42
C TRP A 40 -8.40 -5.97 -6.78
N ASP A 41 -8.47 -4.63 -6.71
CA ASP A 41 -9.67 -3.94 -6.21
C ASP A 41 -10.89 -4.16 -7.11
N HIS A 42 -10.69 -4.12 -8.43
CA HIS A 42 -11.75 -4.39 -9.40
C HIS A 42 -12.20 -5.85 -9.38
N LEU A 43 -11.26 -6.80 -9.29
CA LEU A 43 -11.60 -8.22 -9.20
C LEU A 43 -12.30 -8.57 -7.89
N ALA A 44 -11.84 -8.01 -6.77
CA ALA A 44 -12.52 -8.16 -5.49
C ALA A 44 -13.93 -7.57 -5.53
N TYR A 45 -14.09 -6.38 -6.12
CA TYR A 45 -15.39 -5.75 -6.31
C TYR A 45 -16.34 -6.64 -7.12
N ILE A 46 -15.88 -7.23 -8.23
CA ILE A 46 -16.67 -8.18 -9.02
C ILE A 46 -17.10 -9.36 -8.15
N ALA A 47 -16.18 -9.96 -7.39
CA ALA A 47 -16.51 -11.08 -6.51
C ALA A 47 -17.53 -10.70 -5.42
N SER A 48 -17.38 -9.54 -4.80
CA SER A 48 -18.33 -9.01 -3.80
C SER A 48 -19.69 -8.65 -4.41
N TYR A 49 -19.73 -8.18 -5.65
CA TYR A 49 -20.97 -7.92 -6.37
C TYR A 49 -21.71 -9.21 -6.70
N LEU A 50 -21.00 -10.23 -7.20
CA LEU A 50 -21.58 -11.54 -7.53
C LEU A 50 -22.14 -12.28 -6.30
N GLU A 51 -21.62 -11.99 -5.10
CA GLU A 51 -22.16 -12.48 -3.83
C GLU A 51 -23.60 -11.99 -3.57
N LYS A 52 -23.99 -10.85 -4.14
CA LYS A 52 -25.34 -10.28 -3.99
C LYS A 52 -26.32 -10.82 -5.01
N LEU A 53 -25.86 -11.63 -5.96
CA LEU A 53 -26.70 -12.22 -6.99
C LEU A 53 -27.04 -13.66 -6.64
N ASN A 54 -28.33 -13.95 -6.54
CA ASN A 54 -28.82 -15.31 -6.32
C ASN A 54 -28.43 -16.22 -7.50
N TYR A 55 -27.89 -17.39 -7.20
CA TYR A 55 -27.76 -18.49 -8.15
C TYR A 55 -29.02 -19.34 -8.11
N PHE A 56 -29.64 -19.54 -9.26
CA PHE A 56 -30.82 -20.40 -9.40
C PHE A 56 -30.41 -21.72 -10.06
N ASN A 57 -30.80 -22.83 -9.44
CA ASN A 57 -30.55 -24.15 -9.98
C ASN A 57 -31.54 -24.49 -11.12
N LEU A 58 -31.43 -25.70 -11.69
CA LEU A 58 -32.27 -26.12 -12.82
C LEU A 58 -33.77 -26.23 -12.48
N GLU A 59 -34.12 -26.34 -11.20
CA GLU A 59 -35.51 -26.30 -10.71
C GLU A 59 -35.97 -24.89 -10.33
N ASN A 60 -35.21 -23.85 -10.70
CA ASN A 60 -35.49 -22.45 -10.37
C ASN A 60 -35.55 -22.18 -8.85
N ARG A 61 -34.77 -22.93 -8.06
CA ARG A 61 -34.59 -22.70 -6.62
C ARG A 61 -33.27 -22.00 -6.35
N ILE A 62 -33.26 -21.12 -5.35
CA ILE A 62 -32.04 -20.43 -4.92
C ILE A 62 -31.07 -21.45 -4.32
N GLU A 63 -29.87 -21.55 -4.89
CA GLU A 63 -28.80 -22.45 -4.46
C GLU A 63 -27.50 -21.64 -4.23
N GLY A 64 -27.59 -20.66 -3.35
CA GLY A 64 -26.48 -19.76 -3.02
C GLY A 64 -26.32 -18.60 -4.00
N ASP A 65 -25.08 -18.24 -4.30
CA ASP A 65 -24.73 -17.02 -5.03
C ASP A 65 -23.65 -17.26 -6.11
N TRP A 66 -23.46 -16.25 -6.96
CA TRP A 66 -22.54 -16.32 -8.09
C TRP A 66 -21.05 -16.14 -7.72
N LYS A 67 -20.69 -15.75 -6.48
CA LYS A 67 -19.28 -15.61 -6.05
C LYS A 67 -18.53 -16.93 -6.13
N LYS A 68 -19.22 -18.06 -5.91
CA LYS A 68 -18.64 -19.41 -6.01
C LYS A 68 -18.09 -19.72 -7.41
N LEU A 69 -18.64 -19.09 -8.45
CA LEU A 69 -18.18 -19.26 -9.83
C LEU A 69 -16.75 -18.72 -10.01
N VAL A 70 -16.50 -17.52 -9.49
CA VAL A 70 -15.25 -16.79 -9.73
C VAL A 70 -14.17 -17.09 -8.70
N THR A 71 -14.54 -17.42 -7.46
CA THR A 71 -13.57 -17.68 -6.39
C THR A 71 -12.90 -19.05 -6.45
N ARG A 72 -13.16 -19.84 -7.49
CA ARG A 72 -12.35 -21.01 -7.85
C ARG A 72 -11.07 -20.62 -8.59
N ASP A 73 -11.00 -19.40 -9.12
CA ASP A 73 -9.80 -18.84 -9.70
C ASP A 73 -8.82 -18.39 -8.62
N SER A 74 -7.53 -18.69 -8.79
CA SER A 74 -6.53 -18.28 -7.82
C SER A 74 -6.37 -16.76 -7.74
N LEU A 75 -6.34 -16.05 -8.87
CA LEU A 75 -6.15 -14.59 -8.89
C LEU A 75 -7.35 -13.85 -8.29
N ILE A 76 -8.56 -14.25 -8.66
CA ILE A 76 -9.77 -13.63 -8.10
C ILE A 76 -9.87 -13.92 -6.61
N TYR A 77 -9.51 -15.13 -6.17
CA TYR A 77 -9.51 -15.44 -4.75
C TYR A 77 -8.46 -14.64 -3.96
N MET A 78 -7.23 -14.53 -4.48
CA MET A 78 -6.20 -13.65 -3.92
C MET A 78 -6.70 -12.20 -3.80
N ALA A 79 -7.37 -11.69 -4.83
CA ALA A 79 -7.97 -10.35 -4.79
C ALA A 79 -8.96 -10.18 -3.64
N THR A 80 -9.77 -11.20 -3.33
CA THR A 80 -10.68 -11.16 -2.16
C THR A 80 -9.94 -11.11 -0.82
N ILE A 81 -8.80 -11.80 -0.70
CA ILE A 81 -7.97 -11.76 0.52
C ILE A 81 -7.32 -10.37 0.68
N ILE A 82 -6.75 -9.81 -0.39
CA ILE A 82 -6.11 -8.50 -0.40
C ILE A 82 -7.11 -7.39 0.00
N ASN A 83 -8.38 -7.55 -0.36
CA ASN A 83 -9.43 -6.58 -0.08
C ASN A 83 -10.28 -6.89 1.16
N GLU A 84 -9.90 -7.88 1.98
CA GLU A 84 -10.63 -8.15 3.21
C GLU A 84 -10.56 -6.91 4.14
N PRO A 85 -11.71 -6.41 4.64
CA PRO A 85 -11.75 -5.24 5.50
C PRO A 85 -11.12 -5.53 6.86
N THR A 86 -10.24 -4.64 7.30
CA THR A 86 -9.54 -4.72 8.60
C THR A 86 -9.91 -3.56 9.54
N ASP A 87 -10.93 -2.79 9.19
CA ASP A 87 -11.34 -1.59 9.93
C ASP A 87 -11.79 -1.92 11.35
N ASP A 88 -12.47 -3.04 11.54
CA ASP A 88 -12.97 -3.45 12.85
C ASP A 88 -11.82 -3.78 13.81
N LEU A 89 -10.73 -4.40 13.33
CA LEU A 89 -9.51 -4.59 14.11
C LEU A 89 -8.85 -3.25 14.47
N ALA A 90 -8.76 -2.34 13.51
CA ALA A 90 -8.15 -1.03 13.74
C ALA A 90 -8.96 -0.20 14.74
N LYS A 91 -10.29 -0.31 14.72
CA LYS A 91 -11.18 0.31 15.73
C LYS A 91 -10.97 -0.32 17.10
N LEU A 92 -10.97 -1.65 17.18
CA LEU A 92 -10.78 -2.39 18.44
C LEU A 92 -9.47 -2.00 19.14
N ILE A 93 -8.38 -1.93 18.39
CA ILE A 93 -7.07 -1.48 18.89
C ILE A 93 -7.13 -0.06 19.46
N LYS A 94 -7.74 0.88 18.73
CA LYS A 94 -7.88 2.27 19.21
C LYS A 94 -8.74 2.36 20.46
N GLU A 95 -9.81 1.57 20.54
CA GLU A 95 -10.70 1.53 21.70
C GLU A 95 -10.01 0.99 22.95
N PHE A 96 -9.07 0.06 22.77
CA PHE A 96 -8.26 -0.50 23.85
C PHE A 96 -7.15 0.47 24.31
N ASP A 97 -6.40 1.06 23.39
CA ASP A 97 -5.29 2.00 23.66
C ASP A 97 -5.77 3.29 24.38
N HIS A 98 -7.02 3.70 24.13
CA HIS A 98 -7.60 4.91 24.71
C HIS A 98 -8.36 4.73 26.03
N LYS A 99 -8.52 3.50 26.54
CA LYS A 99 -9.27 3.25 27.78
C LYS A 99 -8.43 2.51 28.82
N HIS A 100 -8.19 3.18 29.94
CA HIS A 100 -8.24 2.50 31.24
C HIS A 100 -9.70 2.00 31.39
N VAL A 101 -10.02 0.83 30.83
CA VAL A 101 -11.39 0.35 30.68
C VAL A 101 -12.01 0.20 32.08
N GLN A 102 -13.14 0.87 32.33
CA GLN A 102 -13.93 0.73 33.56
C GLN A 102 -14.54 -0.68 33.74
N ASP A 103 -14.40 -1.55 32.74
CA ASP A 103 -14.90 -2.92 32.67
C ASP A 103 -13.92 -3.76 31.81
N GLU A 104 -12.76 -4.09 32.39
CA GLU A 104 -11.67 -4.81 31.69
C GLU A 104 -12.11 -6.14 31.06
N ASP A 105 -13.10 -6.83 31.64
CA ASP A 105 -13.45 -8.20 31.25
C ASP A 105 -14.26 -8.26 29.94
N ASP A 106 -15.21 -7.35 29.72
CA ASP A 106 -15.97 -7.25 28.44
C ASP A 106 -15.05 -6.88 27.27
N ALA A 107 -14.06 -6.02 27.51
CA ALA A 107 -13.08 -5.66 26.48
C ALA A 107 -12.17 -6.84 26.11
N LYS A 108 -11.72 -7.63 27.10
CA LYS A 108 -10.93 -8.84 26.88
C LYS A 108 -11.70 -9.89 26.08
N GLU A 109 -12.98 -10.10 26.39
CA GLU A 109 -13.83 -11.05 25.67
C GLU A 109 -13.98 -10.68 24.19
N LYS A 110 -14.21 -9.39 23.88
CA LYS A 110 -14.28 -8.89 22.50
C LYS A 110 -12.98 -9.08 21.72
N ILE A 111 -11.82 -8.92 22.37
CA ILE A 111 -10.52 -9.17 21.74
C ILE A 111 -10.39 -10.64 21.38
N ILE A 112 -10.69 -11.54 22.32
CA ILE A 112 -10.58 -12.98 22.09
C ILE A 112 -11.50 -13.43 20.96
N ASP A 113 -12.75 -12.99 20.96
CA ASP A 113 -13.71 -13.33 19.91
C ASP A 113 -13.27 -12.80 18.53
N SER A 114 -12.69 -11.60 18.48
CA SER A 114 -12.11 -11.04 17.27
C SER A 114 -10.92 -11.88 16.78
N LEU A 115 -9.99 -12.24 17.67
CA LEU A 115 -8.84 -13.09 17.34
C LEU A 115 -9.27 -14.45 16.81
N ALA A 116 -10.25 -15.09 17.46
CA ALA A 116 -10.82 -16.36 17.03
C ALA A 116 -11.43 -16.26 15.62
N LYS A 117 -12.27 -15.24 15.39
CA LYS A 117 -12.88 -14.98 14.08
C LYS A 117 -11.84 -14.79 12.98
N TRP A 118 -10.77 -14.04 13.26
CA TRP A 118 -9.69 -13.82 12.28
C TRP A 118 -8.86 -15.05 12.04
N TRP A 119 -8.61 -15.85 13.08
CA TRP A 119 -7.94 -17.14 12.93
C TRP A 119 -8.72 -18.09 12.03
N ASP A 120 -10.02 -18.25 12.27
CA ASP A 120 -10.90 -19.07 11.43
C ASP A 120 -10.89 -18.59 9.98
N ARG A 121 -10.91 -17.26 9.77
CA ARG A 121 -10.84 -16.66 8.44
C ARG A 121 -9.53 -16.99 7.71
N ILE A 122 -8.39 -16.93 8.41
CA ILE A 122 -7.07 -17.28 7.85
C ILE A 122 -7.02 -18.77 7.47
N GLN A 123 -7.61 -19.63 8.32
CA GLN A 123 -7.73 -21.07 8.03
C GLN A 123 -8.61 -21.33 6.80
N GLU A 124 -9.76 -20.65 6.68
CA GLU A 124 -10.61 -20.72 5.49
C GLU A 124 -9.84 -20.32 4.23
N TRP A 125 -9.02 -19.27 4.31
CA TRP A 125 -8.18 -18.82 3.21
C TRP A 125 -7.17 -19.86 2.76
N ALA A 126 -6.41 -20.41 3.71
CA ALA A 126 -5.43 -21.44 3.41
C ALA A 126 -6.06 -22.71 2.85
N ASN A 127 -7.14 -23.20 3.47
CA ASN A 127 -7.88 -24.37 3.01
C ASN A 127 -8.36 -24.22 1.57
N LYS A 128 -8.94 -23.06 1.24
CA LYS A 128 -9.38 -22.80 -0.13
C LYS A 128 -8.21 -22.68 -1.12
N LEU A 129 -7.10 -22.08 -0.73
CA LEU A 129 -5.89 -22.05 -1.57
C LEU A 129 -5.34 -23.46 -1.84
N TYR A 130 -5.36 -24.36 -0.85
CA TYR A 130 -5.01 -25.78 -1.09
C TYR A 130 -5.96 -26.43 -2.11
N THR A 131 -7.27 -26.16 -2.04
CA THR A 131 -8.22 -26.70 -3.04
C THR A 131 -7.95 -26.19 -4.47
N ILE A 132 -7.44 -24.95 -4.58
CA ILE A 132 -7.09 -24.31 -5.86
C ILE A 132 -5.65 -24.70 -6.31
N LYS A 133 -4.94 -25.50 -5.50
CA LYS A 133 -3.54 -25.95 -5.71
C LYS A 133 -2.49 -24.83 -5.59
N GLU A 134 -2.78 -23.79 -4.81
CA GLU A 134 -1.85 -22.71 -4.48
C GLU A 134 -1.17 -22.98 -3.12
N ASN A 135 -0.54 -24.14 -3.00
CA ASN A 135 -0.03 -24.65 -1.71
C ASN A 135 1.03 -23.73 -1.10
N ASP A 136 1.98 -23.23 -1.91
CA ASP A 136 3.04 -22.35 -1.42
C ASP A 136 2.50 -21.07 -0.76
N LEU A 137 1.41 -20.51 -1.32
CA LEU A 137 0.78 -19.32 -0.76
C LEU A 137 -0.02 -19.69 0.50
N ALA A 138 -0.72 -20.82 0.49
CA ALA A 138 -1.45 -21.31 1.66
C ALA A 138 -0.50 -21.51 2.86
N ASP A 139 0.64 -22.16 2.65
CA ASP A 139 1.67 -22.40 3.67
C ASP A 139 2.24 -21.07 4.22
N LYS A 140 2.50 -20.10 3.34
CA LYS A 140 2.95 -18.74 3.74
C LYS A 140 1.91 -17.98 4.55
N ILE A 141 0.62 -18.16 4.22
CA ILE A 141 -0.47 -17.52 4.94
C ILE A 141 -0.63 -18.10 6.34
N LEU A 142 -0.55 -19.43 6.48
CA LEU A 142 -0.64 -20.10 7.79
C LEU A 142 0.59 -19.84 8.67
N SER A 143 1.78 -19.80 8.09
CA SER A 143 3.02 -19.54 8.83
C SER A 143 3.12 -18.10 9.33
N SER A 144 2.56 -17.11 8.63
CA SER A 144 2.70 -15.69 8.98
C SER A 144 2.22 -15.32 10.40
N PRO A 145 1.01 -15.68 10.85
CA PRO A 145 0.60 -15.45 12.23
C PRO A 145 1.40 -16.31 13.21
N ILE A 146 1.63 -17.59 12.88
CA ILE A 146 2.33 -18.52 13.75
C ILE A 146 3.75 -18.06 14.04
N GLU A 147 4.53 -17.62 13.05
CA GLU A 147 5.90 -17.11 13.24
C GLU A 147 5.94 -15.87 14.12
N ARG A 148 4.91 -15.02 14.06
CA ARG A 148 4.82 -13.78 14.83
C ARG A 148 4.36 -14.04 16.26
N ILE A 149 3.42 -14.97 16.45
CA ILE A 149 2.87 -15.38 17.75
C ILE A 149 3.80 -16.38 18.47
N LYS A 150 4.66 -17.10 17.74
CA LYS A 150 5.64 -18.08 18.27
C LYS A 150 6.59 -17.52 19.33
N PHE A 151 6.71 -16.20 19.46
CA PHE A 151 7.47 -15.59 20.55
C PHE A 151 6.78 -15.74 21.93
N LYS A 152 5.50 -16.14 21.97
CA LYS A 152 4.71 -16.45 23.17
C LYS A 152 4.22 -17.90 23.11
N ARG A 153 5.12 -18.81 23.43
CA ARG A 153 5.04 -20.28 23.25
C ARG A 153 3.86 -20.97 23.97
N ASP A 154 3.07 -20.26 24.77
CA ASP A 154 2.07 -20.85 25.67
C ASP A 154 0.64 -20.97 25.06
N PHE A 155 0.38 -20.38 23.89
CA PHE A 155 -0.98 -20.27 23.32
C PHE A 155 -1.23 -21.07 22.03
N ILE A 156 -0.25 -21.86 21.57
CA ILE A 156 -0.38 -22.75 20.42
C ILE A 156 -0.67 -24.14 20.96
N ASP A 157 -1.71 -24.80 20.45
CA ASP A 157 -2.13 -26.12 20.93
C ASP A 157 -0.99 -27.16 20.82
N GLU A 158 -0.85 -28.03 21.82
CA GLU A 158 0.25 -29.02 21.89
C GLU A 158 0.12 -30.11 20.81
N ASP A 159 -1.09 -30.28 20.26
CA ASP A 159 -1.46 -31.31 19.30
C ASP A 159 -0.98 -31.04 17.86
N GLY A 160 -0.27 -29.93 17.62
CA GLY A 160 0.49 -29.72 16.38
C GLY A 160 -0.32 -29.32 15.14
N ASP A 161 -1.63 -29.06 15.28
CA ASP A 161 -2.48 -28.51 14.22
C ASP A 161 -2.33 -26.99 14.04
N GLY A 162 -1.60 -26.33 14.95
CA GLY A 162 -1.31 -24.90 14.91
C GLY A 162 -2.50 -24.02 15.26
N LYS A 163 -3.61 -24.58 15.78
CA LYS A 163 -4.78 -23.81 16.17
C LYS A 163 -4.43 -22.91 17.37
N LEU A 164 -4.92 -21.66 17.30
CA LEU A 164 -4.85 -20.75 18.44
C LEU A 164 -5.71 -21.35 19.55
N ASP A 165 -5.11 -21.66 20.71
CA ASP A 165 -5.84 -22.22 21.85
C ASP A 165 -6.65 -21.10 22.52
N ILE A 166 -7.88 -20.92 22.04
CA ILE A 166 -8.81 -19.91 22.51
C ILE A 166 -9.18 -20.16 23.98
N GLU A 167 -9.16 -21.42 24.44
CA GLU A 167 -9.45 -21.74 25.85
C GLU A 167 -8.30 -21.29 26.75
N LYS A 168 -7.04 -21.55 26.41
CA LYS A 168 -5.87 -21.01 27.14
C LYS A 168 -5.82 -19.48 27.11
N LEU A 169 -6.22 -18.84 26.00
CA LEU A 169 -6.33 -17.37 25.95
C LEU A 169 -7.43 -16.84 26.88
N LYS A 170 -8.59 -17.51 26.94
CA LYS A 170 -9.68 -17.17 27.87
C LYS A 170 -9.29 -17.39 29.33
N GLU A 171 -8.54 -18.44 29.63
CA GLU A 171 -8.02 -18.72 30.97
C GLU A 171 -7.00 -17.67 31.41
N THR A 172 -6.08 -17.30 30.52
CA THR A 172 -5.06 -16.28 30.80
C THR A 172 -5.70 -14.90 30.94
N ALA A 173 -6.67 -14.54 30.10
CA ALA A 173 -7.39 -13.26 30.17
C ALA A 173 -8.12 -13.04 31.51
N LYS A 174 -8.57 -14.11 32.18
CA LYS A 174 -9.22 -14.05 33.50
C LYS A 174 -8.26 -13.75 34.66
N SER A 175 -6.95 -13.79 34.43
CA SER A 175 -5.91 -13.66 35.45
C SER A 175 -5.19 -12.30 35.36
N ASN A 176 -5.53 -11.34 36.22
CA ASN A 176 -4.80 -10.08 36.47
C ASN A 176 -4.58 -9.08 35.29
N SER A 177 -4.16 -7.86 35.64
CA SER A 177 -3.89 -6.73 34.72
C SER A 177 -2.78 -7.01 33.69
N GLU A 178 -1.84 -7.90 34.00
CA GLU A 178 -0.74 -8.29 33.11
C GLU A 178 -1.26 -9.01 31.85
N SER A 179 -2.44 -9.62 31.93
CA SER A 179 -3.08 -10.31 30.80
C SER A 179 -3.69 -9.35 29.79
N ALA A 180 -4.03 -8.13 30.19
CA ALA A 180 -4.50 -7.08 29.29
C ALA A 180 -3.38 -6.63 28.33
N GLU A 181 -2.17 -6.41 28.85
CA GLU A 181 -0.99 -6.06 28.04
C GLU A 181 -0.58 -7.22 27.10
N ILE A 182 -0.71 -8.46 27.57
CA ILE A 182 -0.43 -9.65 26.74
C ILE A 182 -1.40 -9.73 25.57
N LEU A 183 -2.70 -9.54 25.82
CA LEU A 183 -3.76 -9.57 24.80
C LEU A 183 -3.60 -8.44 23.78
N ASP A 184 -3.26 -7.23 24.23
CA ASP A 184 -3.00 -6.10 23.35
C ASP A 184 -1.82 -6.36 22.41
N ALA A 185 -0.72 -6.87 22.96
CA ALA A 185 0.44 -7.26 22.16
C ALA A 185 0.07 -8.34 21.14
N ILE A 186 -0.74 -9.35 21.52
CA ILE A 186 -1.22 -10.39 20.59
C ILE A 186 -2.11 -9.78 19.50
N LEU A 187 -3.01 -8.86 19.86
CA LEU A 187 -3.91 -8.18 18.91
C LEU A 187 -3.11 -7.37 17.88
N HIS A 188 -2.12 -6.61 18.32
CA HIS A 188 -1.21 -5.89 17.45
C HIS A 188 -0.40 -6.83 16.55
N ASP A 189 0.08 -7.95 17.07
CA ASP A 189 0.83 -8.92 16.28
C ASP A 189 -0.05 -9.63 15.25
N PHE A 190 -1.32 -9.91 15.58
CA PHE A 190 -2.33 -10.37 14.63
C PHE A 190 -2.60 -9.35 13.53
N GLN A 191 -2.76 -8.06 13.88
CA GLN A 191 -2.95 -7.00 12.88
C GLN A 191 -1.76 -6.95 11.90
N LYS A 192 -0.53 -7.03 12.42
CA LYS A 192 0.69 -7.09 11.59
C LYS A 192 0.73 -8.37 10.75
N ALA A 193 0.31 -9.51 11.30
CA ALA A 193 0.25 -10.77 10.57
C ALA A 193 -0.74 -10.70 9.40
N ILE A 194 -1.93 -10.12 9.62
CA ILE A 194 -2.94 -9.91 8.56
C ILE A 194 -2.41 -8.94 7.50
N ALA A 195 -1.80 -7.83 7.91
CA ALA A 195 -1.17 -6.89 6.97
C ALA A 195 -0.08 -7.58 6.13
N HIS A 196 0.73 -8.44 6.77
CA HIS A 196 1.75 -9.22 6.08
C HIS A 196 1.15 -10.27 5.13
N ILE A 197 0.06 -10.95 5.51
CA ILE A 197 -0.69 -11.86 4.64
C ILE A 197 -1.16 -11.10 3.41
N LYS A 198 -1.87 -9.98 3.58
CA LYS A 198 -2.40 -9.16 2.47
C LYS A 198 -1.29 -8.73 1.52
N GLU A 199 -0.17 -8.26 2.06
CA GLU A 199 0.99 -7.82 1.26
C GLU A 199 1.71 -8.98 0.56
N THR A 200 1.85 -10.15 1.21
CA THR A 200 2.43 -11.34 0.58
C THR A 200 1.53 -11.89 -0.51
N THR A 201 0.22 -11.94 -0.28
CA THR A 201 -0.78 -12.32 -1.30
C THR A 201 -0.77 -11.34 -2.47
N LYS A 202 -0.65 -10.03 -2.21
CA LYS A 202 -0.52 -9.01 -3.24
C LYS A 202 0.71 -9.24 -4.13
N ARG A 203 1.88 -9.48 -3.54
CA ARG A 203 3.09 -9.81 -4.32
C ARG A 203 2.92 -11.08 -5.16
N TYR A 204 2.26 -12.11 -4.61
CA TYR A 204 1.94 -13.33 -5.35
C TYR A 204 1.02 -13.06 -6.53
N PHE A 205 -0.02 -12.25 -6.30
CA PHE A 205 -0.95 -11.82 -7.33
C PHE A 205 -0.21 -11.07 -8.43
N GLU A 206 0.59 -10.06 -8.10
CA GLU A 206 1.33 -9.24 -9.07
C GLU A 206 2.29 -10.09 -9.92
N ALA A 207 2.98 -11.05 -9.31
CA ALA A 207 3.88 -11.97 -10.01
C ALA A 207 3.15 -12.93 -10.97
N ARG A 208 1.88 -13.24 -10.72
CA ARG A 208 1.11 -14.20 -11.53
C ARG A 208 0.06 -13.56 -12.44
N PHE A 209 -0.23 -12.28 -12.26
CA PHE A 209 -1.38 -11.63 -12.90
C PHE A 209 -1.33 -11.65 -14.42
N LEU A 210 -0.13 -11.58 -15.01
CA LEU A 210 0.07 -11.64 -16.47
C LEU A 210 0.69 -12.95 -16.95
N ASP A 211 1.26 -13.75 -16.05
CA ASP A 211 2.03 -14.95 -16.39
C ASP A 211 1.22 -16.25 -16.22
N ASN A 212 0.01 -16.18 -15.64
CA ASN A 212 -0.82 -17.36 -15.41
C ASN A 212 -1.77 -17.63 -16.59
N ASP A 213 -1.58 -18.77 -17.26
CA ASP A 213 -2.42 -19.21 -18.38
C ASP A 213 -3.49 -20.26 -17.98
N SER A 214 -3.58 -20.61 -16.69
CA SER A 214 -4.41 -21.73 -16.21
C SER A 214 -5.86 -21.36 -15.83
N HIS A 215 -6.32 -20.17 -16.23
CA HIS A 215 -7.65 -19.67 -15.91
C HIS A 215 -8.76 -20.44 -16.61
N LEU A 216 -9.85 -20.72 -15.88
CA LEU A 216 -11.07 -21.22 -16.52
C LEU A 216 -11.67 -20.14 -17.44
N PRO A 217 -12.28 -20.50 -18.58
CA PRO A 217 -12.75 -19.52 -19.57
C PRO A 217 -13.64 -18.41 -19.00
N GLN A 218 -14.56 -18.76 -18.10
CA GLN A 218 -15.44 -17.79 -17.45
C GLN A 218 -14.68 -16.80 -16.55
N ASN A 219 -13.60 -17.24 -15.90
CA ASN A 219 -12.78 -16.39 -15.02
C ASN A 219 -11.84 -15.52 -15.85
N ALA A 220 -11.27 -16.09 -16.93
CA ALA A 220 -10.48 -15.35 -17.90
C ALA A 220 -11.27 -14.19 -18.52
N MET A 221 -12.59 -14.33 -18.71
CA MET A 221 -13.45 -13.25 -19.18
C MET A 221 -13.48 -12.07 -18.20
N TYR A 222 -13.62 -12.31 -16.89
CA TYR A 222 -13.59 -11.24 -15.87
C TYR A 222 -12.21 -10.60 -15.76
N ILE A 223 -11.14 -11.40 -15.80
CA ILE A 223 -9.76 -10.89 -15.78
C ILE A 223 -9.49 -10.02 -17.01
N THR A 224 -9.89 -10.48 -18.21
CA THR A 224 -9.77 -9.72 -19.46
C THR A 224 -10.57 -8.43 -19.40
N PHE A 225 -11.79 -8.47 -18.86
CA PHE A 225 -12.59 -7.27 -18.65
C PHE A 225 -11.83 -6.25 -17.78
N VAL A 226 -11.25 -6.67 -16.65
CA VAL A 226 -10.45 -5.78 -15.80
C VAL A 226 -9.23 -5.23 -16.55
N LEU A 227 -8.50 -6.06 -17.30
CA LEU A 227 -7.35 -5.61 -18.10
C LEU A 227 -7.73 -4.52 -19.12
N LEU A 228 -8.87 -4.69 -19.81
CA LEU A 228 -9.38 -3.69 -20.75
C LEU A 228 -9.88 -2.43 -20.02
N TYR A 229 -10.56 -2.60 -18.88
CA TYR A 229 -11.07 -1.51 -18.06
C TYR A 229 -9.94 -0.61 -17.55
N LEU A 230 -8.80 -1.19 -17.15
CA LEU A 230 -7.64 -0.42 -16.70
C LEU A 230 -7.10 0.54 -17.77
N ARG A 231 -7.24 0.23 -19.06
CA ARG A 231 -6.88 1.17 -20.15
C ARG A 231 -7.78 2.41 -20.18
N ILE A 232 -9.03 2.27 -19.75
CA ILE A 232 -9.97 3.39 -19.62
C ILE A 232 -9.61 4.19 -18.36
N VAL A 233 -9.31 3.52 -17.24
CA VAL A 233 -8.84 4.15 -16.00
C VAL A 233 -7.57 4.97 -16.24
N ASP A 234 -6.61 4.45 -17.00
CA ASP A 234 -5.39 5.19 -17.37
C ASP A 234 -5.73 6.47 -18.13
N LYS A 235 -6.64 6.40 -19.11
CA LYS A 235 -7.10 7.59 -19.85
C LYS A 235 -7.84 8.57 -18.95
N LEU A 236 -8.68 8.08 -18.05
CA LEU A 236 -9.41 8.89 -17.08
C LEU A 236 -8.46 9.63 -16.15
N ASN A 237 -7.44 8.95 -15.65
CA ASN A 237 -6.42 9.53 -14.77
C ASN A 237 -5.57 10.61 -15.45
N ASN A 238 -5.53 10.66 -16.78
CA ASN A 238 -4.88 11.76 -17.52
C ASN A 238 -5.73 13.05 -17.58
N VAL A 239 -7.02 13.01 -17.22
CA VAL A 239 -7.89 14.20 -17.28
C VAL A 239 -7.43 15.29 -16.32
N SER A 240 -6.94 14.92 -15.14
CA SER A 240 -6.50 15.86 -14.11
C SER A 240 -5.29 16.66 -14.57
N GLN A 241 -4.29 16.01 -15.19
CA GLN A 241 -3.14 16.69 -15.78
C GLN A 241 -3.56 17.56 -16.97
N ARG A 242 -4.37 17.04 -17.88
CA ARG A 242 -4.87 17.82 -19.04
C ARG A 242 -5.61 19.08 -18.62
N HIS A 243 -6.36 19.04 -17.52
CA HIS A 243 -7.05 20.21 -16.99
C HIS A 243 -6.08 21.24 -16.42
N LEU A 244 -5.02 20.81 -15.73
CA LEU A 244 -3.96 21.71 -15.26
C LEU A 244 -3.20 22.35 -16.42
N ASP A 245 -2.82 21.55 -17.43
CA ASP A 245 -2.15 22.04 -18.63
C ASP A 245 -3.01 23.09 -19.32
N PHE A 246 -4.30 22.81 -19.52
CA PHE A 246 -5.25 23.77 -20.08
C PHE A 246 -5.34 25.06 -19.25
N TYR A 247 -5.40 24.95 -17.92
CA TYR A 247 -5.47 26.13 -17.06
C TYR A 247 -4.20 26.99 -17.14
N TYR A 248 -3.01 26.38 -17.11
CA TYR A 248 -1.75 27.13 -17.12
C TYR A 248 -1.37 27.63 -18.51
N GLU A 249 -1.56 26.81 -19.55
CA GLU A 249 -1.11 27.11 -20.92
C GLU A 249 -2.17 27.91 -21.70
N ASP A 250 -3.46 27.57 -21.63
CA ASP A 250 -4.49 28.24 -22.44
C ASP A 250 -5.12 29.45 -21.71
N ILE A 251 -5.47 29.29 -20.42
CA ILE A 251 -6.14 30.34 -19.65
C ILE A 251 -5.13 31.37 -19.14
N LEU A 252 -4.10 30.92 -18.42
CA LEU A 252 -3.07 31.82 -17.86
C LEU A 252 -1.96 32.17 -18.85
N ARG A 253 -1.84 31.44 -19.98
CA ARG A 253 -0.84 31.68 -21.03
C ARG A 253 0.59 31.67 -20.51
N GLN A 254 0.87 30.79 -19.56
CA GLN A 254 2.22 30.56 -19.08
C GLN A 254 3.03 29.83 -20.16
N GLU A 255 4.26 30.25 -20.35
CA GLU A 255 5.21 29.60 -21.25
C GLU A 255 6.26 28.85 -20.45
N THR A 256 6.62 27.66 -20.90
CA THR A 256 7.75 26.92 -20.34
C THR A 256 9.05 27.71 -20.57
N LYS A 257 9.80 27.92 -19.48
CA LYS A 257 11.04 28.70 -19.54
C LYS A 257 12.06 27.95 -20.39
N ARG A 258 12.47 28.54 -21.52
CA ARG A 258 13.50 27.97 -22.39
C ARG A 258 14.86 27.94 -21.68
N GLY A 259 15.65 26.91 -21.97
CA GLY A 259 17.03 26.82 -21.50
C GLY A 259 17.83 28.04 -21.97
N THR A 260 18.33 28.83 -21.03
CA THR A 260 19.20 29.96 -21.35
C THR A 260 20.62 29.46 -21.60
N LYS A 261 21.28 29.95 -22.66
CA LYS A 261 22.69 29.63 -22.92
C LYS A 261 23.54 29.93 -21.69
N SER A 262 24.26 28.94 -21.20
CA SER A 262 25.26 29.12 -20.16
C SER A 262 26.38 30.02 -20.67
N ARG A 263 26.84 30.94 -19.81
CA ARG A 263 27.99 31.80 -20.08
C ARG A 263 29.12 31.40 -19.16
N SER A 264 30.34 31.29 -19.69
CA SER A 264 31.55 31.03 -18.92
C SER A 264 32.66 31.99 -19.36
N ILE A 265 33.61 32.24 -18.47
CA ILE A 265 34.79 33.05 -18.75
C ILE A 265 35.92 32.11 -19.11
N LEU A 266 36.62 32.39 -20.22
CA LEU A 266 37.73 31.60 -20.70
C LEU A 266 39.02 32.43 -20.65
N ASN A 267 40.12 31.78 -20.30
CA ASN A 267 41.44 32.39 -20.30
C ASN A 267 42.26 31.84 -21.47
N PHE A 268 42.90 32.73 -22.24
CA PHE A 268 43.75 32.37 -23.36
C PHE A 268 45.17 32.84 -23.08
N THR A 269 46.15 31.96 -23.29
CA THR A 269 47.57 32.28 -23.18
C THR A 269 48.19 32.31 -24.57
N LEU A 270 48.94 33.37 -24.87
CA LEU A 270 49.69 33.49 -26.13
C LEU A 270 50.84 32.48 -26.16
N GLN A 271 51.16 31.98 -27.34
CA GLN A 271 52.40 31.21 -27.54
C GLN A 271 53.62 32.13 -27.49
N PRO A 272 54.80 31.67 -27.01
CA PRO A 272 55.96 32.53 -26.77
C PRO A 272 56.49 33.30 -27.99
N ILE A 273 56.19 32.85 -29.20
CA ILE A 273 56.71 33.41 -30.46
C ILE A 273 55.80 34.51 -31.03
N VAL A 274 54.58 34.66 -30.49
CA VAL A 274 53.55 35.54 -31.06
C VAL A 274 53.21 36.66 -30.08
N ASN A 275 53.45 37.91 -30.48
CA ASN A 275 53.23 39.09 -29.63
C ASN A 275 51.75 39.50 -29.51
N GLN A 276 50.91 39.17 -30.50
CA GLN A 276 49.49 39.50 -30.50
C GLN A 276 48.68 38.52 -31.37
N SER A 277 47.46 38.21 -30.95
CA SER A 277 46.49 37.43 -31.74
C SER A 277 45.08 37.94 -31.49
N VAL A 278 44.28 38.09 -32.55
CA VAL A 278 42.90 38.58 -32.47
C VAL A 278 41.94 37.40 -32.58
N ILE A 279 41.06 37.24 -31.60
CA ILE A 279 39.99 36.24 -31.63
C ILE A 279 38.69 36.94 -32.06
N PRO A 280 38.15 36.65 -33.26
CA PRO A 280 36.93 37.29 -33.72
C PRO A 280 35.71 36.87 -32.88
N LYS A 281 34.71 37.74 -32.82
CA LYS A 281 33.43 37.40 -32.16
C LYS A 281 32.76 36.23 -32.88
N GLY A 282 32.37 35.21 -32.14
CA GLY A 282 31.73 34.00 -32.68
C GLY A 282 32.69 32.83 -32.92
N THR A 283 33.96 32.95 -32.53
CA THR A 283 34.89 31.79 -32.52
C THR A 283 34.30 30.62 -31.73
N LEU A 284 34.20 29.46 -32.38
CA LEU A 284 33.74 28.23 -31.78
C LEU A 284 34.85 27.60 -30.94
N LEU A 285 34.48 27.12 -29.75
CA LEU A 285 35.40 26.54 -28.79
C LEU A 285 34.88 25.15 -28.39
N SER A 286 35.78 24.17 -28.31
CA SER A 286 35.43 22.83 -27.83
C SER A 286 35.24 22.86 -26.31
N ALA A 287 34.10 22.36 -25.82
CA ALA A 287 33.73 22.41 -24.41
C ALA A 287 33.19 21.05 -23.93
N GLY A 288 34.06 20.04 -23.97
CA GLY A 288 33.70 18.66 -23.60
C GLY A 288 32.71 18.01 -24.56
N LYS A 289 32.28 16.79 -24.23
CA LYS A 289 31.16 16.12 -24.86
C LYS A 289 30.06 15.98 -23.82
N ILE A 290 28.80 16.11 -24.25
CA ILE A 290 27.67 15.67 -23.45
C ILE A 290 27.83 14.14 -23.35
N LEU A 291 27.85 13.61 -22.13
CA LEU A 291 27.75 12.17 -21.91
C LEU A 291 26.35 11.76 -22.35
N ASP A 292 26.28 10.96 -23.40
CA ASP A 292 25.06 10.24 -23.79
C ASP A 292 24.71 9.16 -22.75
#